data_AF-A0A6C0FQQ9-F1
#
_entry.id   AF-A0A6C0FQQ9-F1
#
_cell.length_a   1.000
_cell.length_b   1.000
_cell.length_c   1.000
_cell.angle_alpha   90.00
_cell.angle_beta   90.00
_cell.angle_gamma   90.00
#
_symmetry.space_group_name_H-M   'P 1'
#
loop_
_entity.id
_entity.type
_entity.pdbx_description
1 polymer ?
#
loop_
_entity_poly.entity_id
_entity_poly.type
_entity_poly.pdbx_seq_one_letter_code
_entity_poly.pdbx_strand_id
1 'polypeptide(L)'
;MNYEISIHLYDDWVDTVKVIFRGSGHPLPDHLTPDQAALAYFLQTAASQEEALRQRAENEERLHDIQQKLVDNFETVILPDLRSRTGYEGHAFAFKWVYNQGEHIIEEHSSYRIPL
;
A
#
# COMPACT_ATOMS: atom_id res chain seq x y z
N MET A 1 20.63 3.86 -14.76
CA MET A 1 21.22 2.90 -13.79
C MET A 1 20.14 1.87 -13.50
N ASN A 2 20.48 0.61 -13.24
CA ASN A 2 19.43 -0.37 -12.90
C ASN A 2 19.18 -0.28 -11.39
N TYR A 3 18.02 0.25 -10.98
CA TYR A 3 17.61 0.28 -9.57
C TYR A 3 16.73 -0.95 -9.27
N GLU A 4 16.92 -1.55 -8.10
CA GLU A 4 16.06 -2.63 -7.61
C GLU A 4 14.91 -2.01 -6.83
N ILE A 5 13.70 -2.03 -7.41
CA ILE A 5 12.52 -1.43 -6.79
C ILE A 5 11.52 -2.55 -6.48
N SER A 6 11.15 -2.68 -5.20
CA SER A 6 10.06 -3.54 -4.74
C SER A 6 8.91 -2.67 -4.24
N ILE A 7 7.71 -2.92 -4.74
CA ILE A 7 6.50 -2.18 -4.39
C ILE A 7 5.27 -3.06 -4.60
N HIS A 8 4.46 -3.23 -3.55
CA HIS A 8 3.26 -4.09 -3.54
C HIS A 8 2.15 -3.44 -2.70
N LEU A 9 1.72 -2.22 -3.08
CA LEU A 9 0.90 -1.38 -2.20
C LEU A 9 -0.47 -2.00 -1.84
N TYR A 10 -1.09 -2.74 -2.76
CA TYR A 10 -2.35 -3.41 -2.49
C TYR A 10 -2.18 -4.57 -1.50
N ASP A 11 -1.11 -5.35 -1.62
CA ASP A 11 -0.80 -6.44 -0.69
C ASP A 11 -0.49 -5.90 0.71
N ASP A 12 0.28 -4.81 0.81
CA ASP A 12 0.54 -4.12 2.08
C ASP A 12 -0.75 -3.63 2.76
N TRP A 13 -1.68 -3.09 1.95
CA TRP A 13 -2.99 -2.68 2.44
C TRP A 13 -3.83 -3.87 2.93
N VAL A 14 -3.85 -4.98 2.18
CA VAL A 14 -4.54 -6.21 2.57
C VAL A 14 -3.96 -6.79 3.87
N ASP A 15 -2.65 -6.75 4.05
CA ASP A 15 -2.01 -7.21 5.27
C ASP A 15 -2.39 -6.33 6.46
N THR A 16 -2.51 -5.02 6.25
CA THR A 16 -3.05 -4.10 7.27
C THR A 16 -4.51 -4.43 7.61
N VAL A 17 -5.35 -4.72 6.61
CA VAL A 17 -6.73 -5.16 6.83
C VAL A 17 -6.77 -6.42 7.71
N LYS A 18 -5.95 -7.43 7.42
CA LYS A 18 -5.88 -8.66 8.22
C LYS A 18 -5.48 -8.37 9.67
N VAL A 19 -4.55 -7.43 9.89
CA VAL A 19 -4.16 -6.99 11.24
C VAL A 19 -5.31 -6.29 11.96
N ILE A 20 -6.09 -5.44 11.28
CA ILE A 20 -7.27 -4.78 11.84
C ILE A 20 -8.30 -5.81 12.32
N PHE A 21 -8.63 -6.80 11.49
CA PHE A 21 -9.54 -7.88 11.86
C PHE A 21 -9.03 -8.72 13.03
N ARG A 22 -7.72 -9.00 13.08
CA ARG A 22 -7.11 -9.68 14.22
C ARG A 22 -7.23 -8.85 15.50
N GLY A 23 -7.00 -7.54 15.41
CA GLY A 23 -7.11 -6.60 16.53
C GLY A 23 -8.54 -6.38 17.02
N SER A 24 -9.55 -6.54 16.15
CA SER A 24 -10.97 -6.41 16.52
C SER A 24 -11.57 -7.65 17.20
N GLY A 25 -10.79 -8.73 17.36
CA GLY A 25 -11.25 -9.99 17.93
C GLY A 25 -11.97 -10.91 16.94
N HIS A 26 -12.03 -10.55 15.66
CA HIS A 26 -12.65 -11.32 14.59
C HIS A 26 -11.65 -11.55 13.45
N PRO A 27 -10.57 -12.34 13.67
CA PRO A 27 -9.56 -12.56 12.65
C PRO A 27 -10.16 -13.19 11.39
N LEU A 28 -9.72 -12.72 10.22
CA LEU A 28 -10.05 -13.35 8.95
C LEU A 28 -9.39 -14.73 8.85
N PRO A 29 -10.01 -15.72 8.18
CA PRO A 29 -9.38 -17.00 7.92
C PRO A 29 -8.09 -16.84 7.09
N ASP A 30 -7.04 -17.59 7.46
CA ASP A 30 -5.73 -17.50 6.81
C ASP A 30 -5.71 -17.94 5.33
N HIS A 31 -6.74 -18.69 4.90
CA HIS A 31 -6.87 -19.20 3.54
C HIS A 31 -7.56 -18.22 2.58
N LEU A 32 -8.01 -17.05 3.06
CA LEU A 32 -8.64 -16.06 2.20
C LEU A 32 -7.63 -15.48 1.21
N THR A 33 -8.07 -15.31 -0.03
CA THR A 33 -7.33 -14.54 -1.02
C THR A 33 -7.28 -13.06 -0.64
N PRO A 34 -6.32 -12.28 -1.18
CA PRO A 34 -6.30 -10.83 -0.98
C PRO A 34 -7.63 -10.15 -1.27
N ASP A 35 -8.28 -10.52 -2.37
CA ASP A 35 -9.59 -9.96 -2.75
C ASP A 35 -10.71 -10.32 -1.78
N GLN A 36 -10.69 -11.52 -1.20
CA GLN A 36 -11.67 -11.92 -0.20
C GLN A 36 -11.47 -11.15 1.11
N ALA A 37 -10.22 -10.93 1.52
CA ALA A 37 -9.90 -10.11 2.69
C ALA A 37 -10.30 -8.64 2.47
N ALA A 38 -10.02 -8.09 1.28
CA ALA A 38 -10.42 -6.75 0.87
C ALA A 38 -11.95 -6.58 0.87
N LEU A 39 -12.68 -7.54 0.30
CA LEU A 39 -14.14 -7.52 0.29
C LEU A 39 -14.71 -7.58 1.71
N ALA A 40 -14.17 -8.44 2.58
CA ALA A 40 -14.60 -8.53 3.97
C ALA A 40 -14.45 -7.19 4.70
N TYR A 41 -13.39 -6.42 4.41
CA TYR A 41 -13.20 -5.09 4.97
C TYR A 41 -14.34 -4.15 4.60
N PHE A 42 -14.67 -4.01 3.31
CA PHE A 42 -15.72 -3.09 2.85
C PHE A 42 -17.13 -3.53 3.26
N LEU A 43 -17.37 -4.84 3.41
CA LEU A 43 -18.64 -5.35 3.93
C LEU A 43 -18.96 -4.90 5.37
N GLN A 44 -17.98 -4.43 6.15
CA GLN A 44 -18.24 -3.91 7.50
C GLN A 44 -19.02 -2.59 7.49
N THR A 45 -18.94 -1.81 6.41
CA THR A 45 -19.50 -0.45 6.34
C THR A 45 -20.37 -0.20 5.11
N ALA A 46 -20.25 -1.00 4.06
CA ALA A 46 -21.05 -0.86 2.85
C ALA A 46 -22.54 -1.17 3.08
N ALA A 47 -23.41 -0.45 2.38
CA ALA A 47 -24.86 -0.65 2.47
C ALA A 47 -25.35 -1.92 1.74
N SER A 48 -24.54 -2.47 0.83
CA SER A 48 -24.83 -3.68 0.07
C SER A 48 -23.55 -4.38 -0.35
N GLN A 49 -23.67 -5.65 -0.77
CA GLN A 49 -22.56 -6.40 -1.34
C GLN A 49 -22.06 -5.81 -2.66
N GLU A 50 -22.97 -5.28 -3.49
CA GLU A 50 -22.60 -4.60 -4.75
C GLU A 50 -21.74 -3.36 -4.48
N GLU A 51 -22.13 -2.57 -3.48
CA GLU A 51 -21.35 -1.40 -3.07
C GLU A 51 -19.98 -1.81 -2.50
N ALA A 52 -19.92 -2.87 -1.69
CA ALA A 52 -18.64 -3.38 -1.18
C ALA A 52 -17.70 -3.85 -2.31
N LEU A 53 -18.25 -4.50 -3.33
CA LEU A 53 -17.49 -4.94 -4.51
C LEU A 53 -16.96 -3.76 -5.33
N ARG A 54 -17.78 -2.70 -5.49
CA ARG A 54 -17.37 -1.46 -6.15
C ARG A 54 -16.24 -0.78 -5.39
N GLN A 55 -16.40 -0.58 -4.09
CA GLN A 55 -15.38 0.04 -3.23
C GLN A 55 -14.07 -0.76 -3.23
N ARG A 56 -14.15 -2.10 -3.23
CA ARG A 56 -12.98 -2.98 -3.36
C ARG A 56 -12.23 -2.71 -4.66
N ALA A 57 -12.94 -2.73 -5.79
CA ALA A 57 -12.34 -2.51 -7.11
C ALA A 57 -11.73 -1.10 -7.24
N GLU A 58 -12.43 -0.07 -6.76
CA GLU A 58 -11.94 1.31 -6.77
C GLU A 58 -10.68 1.48 -5.91
N ASN A 59 -10.60 0.82 -4.75
CA ASN A 59 -9.41 0.87 -3.91
C ASN A 59 -8.21 0.13 -4.52
N GLU A 60 -8.46 -1.03 -5.13
CA GLU A 60 -7.44 -1.78 -5.87
C GLU A 60 -6.88 -0.95 -7.03
N GLU A 61 -7.75 -0.36 -7.86
CA GLU A 61 -7.36 0.53 -8.95
C GLU A 61 -6.57 1.75 -8.44
N ARG A 62 -7.03 2.39 -7.37
CA ARG A 62 -6.34 3.55 -6.76
C ARG A 62 -4.92 3.20 -6.33
N LEU A 63 -4.72 2.08 -5.63
CA LEU A 63 -3.40 1.68 -5.13
C LEU A 63 -2.47 1.26 -6.28
N HIS A 64 -3.00 0.63 -7.33
CA HIS A 64 -2.24 0.35 -8.54
C HIS A 64 -1.82 1.63 -9.29
N ASP A 65 -2.71 2.63 -9.42
CA ASP A 65 -2.38 3.91 -10.05
C ASP A 65 -1.29 4.66 -9.26
N ILE A 66 -1.37 4.67 -7.92
CA ILE A 66 -0.33 5.27 -7.07
C ILE A 66 1.01 4.54 -7.25
N GLN A 67 1.01 3.20 -7.25
CA GLN A 67 2.19 2.40 -7.48
C GLN A 67 2.82 2.70 -8.85
N GLN A 68 2.00 2.77 -9.91
CA GLN A 68 2.47 3.08 -11.25
C GLN A 68 3.09 4.47 -11.32
N LYS A 69 2.45 5.48 -10.71
CA LYS A 69 2.99 6.84 -10.63
C LYS A 69 4.32 6.90 -9.91
N LEU A 70 4.53 6.10 -8.85
CA LEU A 70 5.81 6.03 -8.17
C LEU A 70 6.91 5.48 -9.06
N VAL A 71 6.62 4.41 -9.80
CA VAL A 71 7.57 3.79 -10.74
C VAL A 71 7.89 4.75 -11.89
N ASP A 72 6.87 5.32 -12.52
CA ASP A 72 7.01 6.21 -13.68
C ASP A 72 7.81 7.48 -13.35
N ASN A 73 7.69 7.96 -12.12
CA ASN A 73 8.35 9.18 -11.65
C ASN A 73 9.53 8.88 -10.72
N PHE A 74 9.98 7.62 -10.64
CA PHE A 74 10.99 7.22 -9.66
C PHE A 74 12.29 7.99 -9.87
N GLU A 75 12.89 7.88 -11.06
CA GLU A 75 14.19 8.50 -11.33
C GLU A 75 14.13 10.04 -11.43
N THR A 76 12.98 10.58 -11.85
CA THR A 76 12.82 12.00 -12.15
C THR A 76 12.42 12.83 -10.93
N VAL A 77 11.63 12.27 -10.01
CA VAL A 77 11.05 12.99 -8.87
C VAL A 77 11.40 12.32 -7.55
N ILE A 78 11.13 11.01 -7.41
CA ILE A 78 11.20 10.33 -6.11
C ILE A 78 12.65 10.17 -5.65
N LEU A 79 13.53 9.67 -6.51
CA LEU A 79 14.93 9.39 -6.19
C LEU A 79 15.71 10.67 -5.83
N PRO A 80 15.64 11.78 -6.60
CA PRO A 80 16.30 13.02 -6.20
C PRO A 80 15.80 13.57 -4.85
N ASP A 81 14.48 13.57 -4.62
CA ASP A 81 13.90 14.06 -3.36
C ASP A 81 14.31 13.17 -2.18
N LEU A 82 14.17 11.85 -2.31
CA LEU A 82 14.59 10.84 -1.33
C LEU A 82 16.06 11.04 -0.96
N ARG A 83 16.95 11.15 -1.95
CA ARG A 83 18.39 11.34 -1.72
C ARG A 83 18.68 12.65 -1.00
N SER A 84 18.02 13.74 -1.39
CA SER A 84 18.23 15.04 -0.75
C SER A 84 17.77 15.05 0.72
N ARG A 85 16.70 14.32 1.05
CA ARG A 85 16.12 14.31 2.40
C ARG A 85 16.77 13.32 3.35
N THR A 86 17.25 12.19 2.83
CA THR A 86 17.72 11.06 3.66
C THR A 86 19.22 10.82 3.53
N GLY A 87 19.86 11.29 2.46
CA GLY A 87 21.25 10.98 2.13
C GLY A 87 21.48 9.54 1.69
N TYR A 88 20.44 8.75 1.43
CA TYR A 88 20.57 7.34 1.06
C TYR A 88 21.12 7.17 -0.37
N GLU A 89 22.32 6.60 -0.50
CA GLU A 89 23.00 6.42 -1.79
C GLU A 89 22.83 5.02 -2.40
N GLY A 90 22.09 4.12 -1.74
CA GLY A 90 21.89 2.75 -2.21
C GLY A 90 21.15 2.63 -3.55
N HIS A 91 21.07 1.40 -4.04
CA HIS A 91 20.43 1.06 -5.32
C HIS A 91 19.20 0.17 -5.17
N ALA A 92 18.92 -0.31 -3.96
CA ALA A 92 17.73 -1.07 -3.62
C ALA A 92 16.74 -0.18 -2.86
N PHE A 93 15.47 -0.26 -3.24
CA PHE A 93 14.37 0.53 -2.70
C PHE A 93 13.16 -0.37 -2.47
N ALA A 94 12.63 -0.36 -1.26
CA ALA A 94 11.44 -1.11 -0.88
C ALA A 94 10.37 -0.15 -0.38
N PHE A 95 9.35 0.08 -1.21
CA PHE A 95 8.24 0.96 -0.88
C PHE A 95 7.08 0.16 -0.30
N LYS A 96 6.59 0.60 0.85
CA LYS A 96 5.44 0.00 1.54
C LYS A 96 4.34 0.98 1.84
N TRP A 97 3.11 0.57 1.60
CA TRP A 97 1.94 1.29 2.12
C TRP A 97 1.78 1.02 3.62
N VAL A 98 1.50 2.06 4.40
CA VAL A 98 1.23 1.94 5.84
C VAL A 98 0.13 2.90 6.27
N TYR A 99 -0.63 2.50 7.29
CA TYR A 99 -1.58 3.38 7.98
C TYR A 99 -1.03 3.82 9.33
N ASN A 100 -0.68 5.10 9.46
CA ASN A 100 -0.23 5.70 10.71
C ASN A 100 -0.64 7.17 10.76
N GLN A 101 -1.76 7.47 11.43
CA GLN A 101 -2.39 8.79 11.44
C GLN A 101 -2.72 9.31 10.03
N GLY A 102 -3.05 8.39 9.11
CA GLY A 102 -3.21 8.66 7.69
C GLY A 102 -2.49 7.63 6.83
N GLU A 103 -2.80 7.63 5.54
CA GLU A 103 -2.14 6.78 4.56
C GLU A 103 -0.77 7.34 4.19
N HIS A 104 0.23 6.48 4.17
CA HIS A 104 1.59 6.86 3.78
C HIS A 104 2.22 5.75 2.95
N ILE A 105 3.17 6.14 2.10
CA ILE A 105 4.14 5.24 1.51
C ILE A 105 5.49 5.52 2.15
N ILE A 106 6.12 4.51 2.71
CA ILE A 106 7.47 4.59 3.28
C ILE A 106 8.45 3.82 2.42
N GLU A 107 9.69 4.29 2.37
CA GLU A 107 10.81 3.52 1.82
C GLU A 107 11.64 2.95 2.97
N GLU A 108 11.81 1.63 3.02
CA GLU A 108 12.33 0.92 4.19
C GLU A 108 13.83 1.14 4.45
N HIS A 109 14.63 1.41 3.42
CA HIS A 109 16.08 1.55 3.56
C HIS A 109 16.54 2.96 3.94
N SER A 110 15.77 3.97 3.56
CA SER A 110 16.08 5.39 3.74
C SER A 110 15.20 6.08 4.77
N SER A 111 14.11 5.42 5.22
CA SER A 111 13.05 6.03 6.04
C SER A 111 12.35 7.22 5.37
N TYR A 112 12.47 7.34 4.04
CA TYR A 112 11.74 8.32 3.25
C TYR A 112 10.23 8.07 3.33
N ARG A 113 9.43 9.14 3.31
CA ARG A 113 7.98 9.06 3.49
C ARG A 113 7.24 10.00 2.52
N ILE A 114 6.22 9.45 1.89
CA ILE A 114 5.28 10.14 1.01
C ILE A 114 3.89 10.04 1.66
N PRO A 115 3.31 11.15 2.14
CA PRO A 115 1.90 11.16 2.56
C PRO A 115 0.98 11.02 1.34
N LEU A 116 -0.12 10.28 1.50
CA LEU A 116 -1.15 10.07 0.46
C LEU A 116 -2.41 10.91 0.73
#